data_AF-A0A0C1K134-F1
#
_entry.id   AF-A0A0C1K134-F1
#
_cell.length_a   1.000
_cell.length_b   1.000
_cell.length_c   1.000
_cell.angle_alpha   90.00
_cell.angle_beta   90.00
_cell.angle_gamma   90.00
#
_symmetry.space_group_name_H-M   'P 1'
#
loop_
_entity.id
_entity.type
_entity.pdbx_description
1 polymer ?
#
loop_
_entity_poly.entity_id
_entity_poly.type
_entity_poly.pdbx_seq_one_letter_code
_entity_poly.pdbx_strand_id
1 'polypeptide(L)'
;MRPIYPLTTLPLEIFQQIFYSFSKLTEGELRKILDVRSCARVFTQHMPNNVKFLQLYQPEKVQSYLDKLSNYLDKTLSSSGENNTFLSVDRLEEDYTHVLKLAIQKEDPIQIRLCIEKLGDIYLIKGTTQTLLQAAGLYNYALHDSTSEEQAIIKEKLSKVEILLSKACKGEPVDILIIKKQFENNREGLKKFRDEIEKKIQTLGSDPSSEEVRELFGEITQQIKILFRYLTIQVFDNLGPPPCEYAMLGFGSLAREEMTPYSDLEFGILIQEDTGENREYFKCFTTLLHLKVINLGETILPALDIPCIRKANFFDSVTPRGFAFDGEGVQGKGCKTPFGNRQTFELIQTPEKMAQYVGKDEKGKWWHEKEPHLPMELLTFTHLLGNLALTKEYREALKKNLIFIAKKASLFANT
;
A
#
# COMPACT_ATOMS: atom_id res chain seq x y z
N MET A 1 30.46 -15.18 -52.64
CA MET A 1 29.09 -14.63 -52.60
C MET A 1 28.39 -15.21 -51.37
N ARG A 2 28.14 -14.39 -50.33
CA ARG A 2 27.27 -14.76 -49.22
C ARG A 2 25.87 -14.21 -49.53
N PRO A 3 24.78 -14.97 -49.40
CA PRO A 3 23.46 -14.38 -49.49
C PRO A 3 23.19 -13.58 -48.21
N ILE A 4 22.93 -12.29 -48.39
CA ILE A 4 22.43 -11.37 -47.36
C ILE A 4 20.92 -11.30 -47.60
N TYR A 5 20.15 -12.09 -46.85
CA TYR A 5 18.76 -11.76 -46.59
C TYR A 5 18.62 -11.58 -45.08
N PRO A 6 18.56 -10.33 -44.58
CA PRO A 6 18.31 -10.12 -43.18
C PRO A 6 16.87 -10.53 -42.91
N LEU A 7 16.65 -11.37 -41.90
CA LEU A 7 15.34 -11.83 -41.42
C LEU A 7 14.36 -10.68 -41.10
N THR A 8 14.83 -9.43 -41.13
CA THR A 8 14.08 -8.19 -40.95
C THR A 8 13.16 -7.84 -42.12
N THR A 9 13.21 -8.54 -43.26
CA THR A 9 12.34 -8.27 -44.42
C THR A 9 11.22 -9.29 -44.60
N LEU A 10 11.02 -10.21 -43.64
CA LEU A 10 9.99 -11.23 -43.74
C LEU A 10 8.59 -10.65 -43.46
N PRO A 11 7.57 -10.98 -44.29
CA PRO A 11 6.17 -10.61 -44.06
C PRO A 11 5.64 -11.14 -42.71
N LEU A 12 4.68 -10.42 -42.12
CA LEU A 12 4.06 -10.77 -40.84
C LEU A 12 3.44 -12.18 -40.84
N GLU A 13 2.89 -12.62 -41.99
CA GLU A 13 2.32 -13.97 -42.11
C GLU A 13 3.39 -15.08 -41.99
N ILE A 14 4.62 -14.81 -42.44
CA ILE A 14 5.73 -15.76 -42.31
C ILE A 14 6.22 -15.84 -40.86
N PHE A 15 6.25 -14.71 -40.15
CA PHE A 15 6.52 -14.72 -38.72
C PHE A 15 5.46 -15.51 -37.95
N GLN A 16 4.18 -15.32 -38.24
CA GLN A 16 3.10 -16.10 -37.62
C GLN A 16 3.26 -17.61 -37.89
N GLN A 17 3.58 -18.00 -39.12
CA GLN A 17 3.89 -19.40 -39.49
C GLN A 17 5.08 -19.98 -38.72
N ILE A 18 6.16 -19.19 -38.52
CA ILE A 18 7.30 -19.59 -37.69
C ILE A 18 6.86 -19.81 -36.23
N PHE A 19 6.00 -18.94 -35.68
CA PHE A 19 5.45 -19.14 -34.34
C PHE A 19 4.55 -20.37 -34.21
N TYR A 20 3.71 -20.66 -35.22
CA TYR A 20 2.94 -21.90 -35.29
C TYR A 20 3.84 -23.14 -35.38
N SER A 21 5.03 -23.04 -35.99
CA SER A 21 5.99 -24.13 -36.07
C SER A 21 6.65 -24.50 -34.72
N PHE A 22 6.65 -23.59 -33.74
CA PHE A 22 7.12 -23.86 -32.38
C PHE A 22 6.22 -24.79 -31.58
N SER A 23 5.04 -25.12 -32.10
CA SER A 23 4.14 -26.14 -31.54
C SER A 23 4.76 -27.54 -31.44
N LYS A 24 5.83 -27.82 -32.20
CA LYS A 24 6.51 -29.12 -32.27
C LYS A 24 7.85 -29.18 -31.53
N LEU A 25 8.27 -28.09 -30.90
CA LEU A 25 9.58 -28.04 -30.25
C LEU A 25 9.56 -28.72 -28.89
N THR A 26 10.64 -29.45 -28.61
CA THR A 26 10.92 -30.04 -27.29
C THR A 26 11.40 -28.98 -26.30
N GLU A 27 11.32 -29.30 -25.01
CA GLU A 27 11.68 -28.37 -23.92
C GLU A 27 13.13 -27.87 -24.01
N GLY A 28 14.06 -28.70 -24.50
CA GLY A 28 15.46 -28.30 -24.72
C GLY A 28 15.65 -27.34 -25.91
N GLU A 29 14.80 -27.43 -26.93
CA GLU A 29 14.87 -26.58 -28.12
C GLU A 29 14.26 -25.20 -27.87
N LEU A 30 13.16 -25.15 -27.11
CA LEU A 30 12.62 -23.90 -26.55
C LEU A 30 13.67 -23.17 -25.70
N ARG A 31 14.44 -23.91 -24.89
CA ARG A 31 15.51 -23.37 -24.05
C ARG A 31 16.62 -22.71 -24.86
N LYS A 32 17.05 -23.32 -25.97
CA LYS A 32 18.04 -22.74 -26.90
C LYS A 32 17.53 -21.47 -27.59
N ILE A 33 16.25 -21.39 -27.93
CA ILE A 33 15.65 -20.19 -28.52
C ILE A 33 15.58 -19.05 -27.50
N LEU A 34 15.27 -19.36 -26.24
CA LEU A 34 15.31 -18.39 -25.14
C LEU A 34 16.74 -17.89 -24.85
N ASP A 35 17.76 -18.75 -24.95
CA ASP A 35 19.17 -18.34 -24.87
C ASP A 35 19.56 -17.43 -26.04
N VAL A 36 19.08 -17.71 -27.26
CA VAL A 36 19.30 -16.84 -28.42
C VAL A 36 18.63 -15.46 -28.25
N ARG A 37 17.57 -15.32 -27.41
CA ARG A 37 16.98 -14.00 -27.06
C ARG A 37 17.95 -13.09 -26.32
N SER A 38 18.93 -13.64 -25.60
CA SER A 38 19.99 -12.83 -24.97
C SER A 38 20.99 -12.27 -25.98
N CYS A 39 21.17 -12.93 -27.13
CA CYS A 39 22.09 -12.54 -28.18
C CYS A 39 21.46 -11.65 -29.28
N ALA A 40 20.14 -11.61 -29.42
CA ALA A 40 19.51 -11.06 -30.62
C ALA A 40 18.63 -9.83 -30.35
N ARG A 41 19.29 -8.70 -30.08
CA ARG A 41 18.74 -7.32 -29.98
C ARG A 41 17.86 -6.88 -31.17
N VAL A 42 17.93 -7.61 -32.30
CA VAL A 42 17.21 -7.32 -33.55
C VAL A 42 15.79 -7.90 -33.54
N PHE A 43 15.52 -8.98 -32.78
CA PHE A 43 14.18 -9.59 -32.70
C PHE A 43 13.23 -8.86 -31.74
N THR A 44 13.76 -8.03 -30.84
CA THR A 44 13.00 -7.34 -29.80
C THR A 44 12.02 -6.31 -30.38
N GLN A 45 12.30 -5.75 -31.56
CA GLN A 45 11.41 -4.78 -32.22
C GLN A 45 10.19 -5.41 -32.92
N HIS A 46 10.26 -6.70 -33.26
CA HIS A 46 9.24 -7.39 -34.08
C HIS A 46 8.55 -8.54 -33.32
N MET A 47 9.03 -8.86 -32.11
CA MET A 47 8.39 -9.82 -31.21
C MET A 47 7.10 -9.21 -30.63
N PRO A 48 5.96 -9.93 -30.69
CA PRO A 48 4.79 -9.54 -29.92
C PRO A 48 5.17 -9.42 -28.43
N ASN A 49 4.68 -8.38 -27.75
CA ASN A 49 4.87 -8.26 -26.30
C ASN A 49 4.30 -9.51 -25.59
N ASN A 50 4.74 -9.80 -24.36
CA ASN A 50 4.35 -11.03 -23.66
C ASN A 50 2.81 -11.22 -23.61
N VAL A 51 2.02 -10.14 -23.60
CA VAL A 51 0.55 -10.20 -23.75
C VAL A 51 0.14 -10.73 -25.12
N LYS A 52 0.62 -10.18 -26.24
CA LYS A 52 0.35 -10.71 -27.57
C LYS A 52 0.91 -12.13 -27.73
N PHE A 53 2.05 -12.46 -27.13
CA PHE A 53 2.58 -13.82 -27.14
C PHE A 53 1.62 -14.78 -26.42
N LEU A 54 1.15 -14.46 -25.22
CA LEU A 54 0.17 -15.27 -24.48
C LEU A 54 -1.21 -15.33 -25.17
N GLN A 55 -1.61 -14.29 -25.91
CA GLN A 55 -2.81 -14.29 -26.73
C GLN A 55 -2.66 -15.15 -28.00
N LEU A 56 -1.45 -15.21 -28.59
CA LEU A 56 -1.13 -15.98 -29.81
C LEU A 56 -0.74 -17.44 -29.51
N TYR A 57 -0.24 -17.72 -28.30
CA TYR A 57 0.00 -19.07 -27.80
C TYR A 57 -1.35 -19.69 -27.44
N GLN A 58 -1.63 -20.89 -27.95
CA GLN A 58 -2.91 -21.58 -27.79
C GLN A 58 -3.44 -21.56 -26.34
N PRO A 59 -4.75 -21.35 -26.12
CA PRO A 59 -5.37 -21.34 -24.78
C PRO A 59 -5.01 -22.55 -23.91
N GLU A 60 -4.84 -23.72 -24.54
CA GLU A 60 -4.49 -25.00 -23.88
C GLU A 60 -3.12 -25.00 -23.19
N LYS A 61 -2.20 -24.12 -23.58
CA LYS A 61 -0.83 -24.06 -23.04
C LYS A 61 -0.64 -22.99 -21.95
N VAL A 62 -1.61 -22.10 -21.76
CA VAL A 62 -1.55 -21.04 -20.73
C VAL A 62 -1.48 -21.66 -19.34
N GLN A 63 -2.31 -22.67 -19.05
CA GLN A 63 -2.27 -23.35 -17.75
C GLN A 63 -0.91 -23.99 -17.49
N SER A 64 -0.36 -24.73 -18.46
CA SER A 64 0.97 -25.33 -18.33
C SER A 64 2.08 -24.28 -18.09
N TYR A 65 1.97 -23.09 -18.69
CA TYR A 65 2.88 -21.98 -18.41
C TYR A 65 2.73 -21.45 -16.98
N LEU A 66 1.49 -21.25 -16.51
CA LEU A 66 1.19 -20.82 -15.14
C LEU A 66 1.65 -21.84 -14.10
N ASP A 67 1.47 -23.14 -14.36
CA ASP A 67 1.95 -24.22 -13.49
C ASP A 67 3.47 -24.20 -13.39
N LYS A 68 4.19 -23.92 -14.48
CA LYS A 68 5.65 -23.75 -14.46
C LYS A 68 6.08 -22.54 -13.63
N LEU A 69 5.38 -21.41 -13.79
CA LEU A 69 5.65 -20.21 -12.98
C LEU A 69 5.36 -20.45 -11.49
N SER A 70 4.25 -21.11 -11.15
CA SER A 70 3.93 -21.43 -9.76
C SER A 70 4.97 -22.36 -9.14
N ASN A 71 5.32 -23.46 -9.82
CA ASN A 71 6.34 -24.40 -9.35
C ASN A 71 7.70 -23.70 -9.10
N TYR A 72 8.02 -22.68 -9.90
CA TYR A 72 9.22 -21.88 -9.71
C TYR A 72 9.13 -20.98 -8.46
N LEU A 73 8.00 -20.30 -8.27
CA LEU A 73 7.74 -19.48 -7.09
C LEU A 73 7.80 -20.33 -5.81
N ASP A 74 7.16 -21.50 -5.81
CA ASP A 74 7.11 -22.40 -4.65
C ASP A 74 8.51 -22.89 -4.26
N LYS A 75 9.37 -23.20 -5.25
CA LYS A 75 10.80 -23.50 -5.01
C LYS A 75 11.54 -22.32 -4.39
N THR A 76 11.32 -21.12 -4.90
CA THR A 76 11.98 -19.89 -4.44
C THR A 76 11.58 -19.54 -2.99
N LEU A 77 10.30 -19.74 -2.63
CA LEU A 77 9.81 -19.56 -1.27
C LEU A 77 10.35 -20.61 -0.28
N SER A 78 10.69 -21.80 -0.77
CA SER A 78 11.16 -22.92 0.06
C SER A 78 12.69 -22.96 0.24
N SER A 79 13.47 -22.38 -0.66
CA SER A 79 14.94 -22.40 -0.61
C SER A 79 15.51 -21.20 0.14
N SER A 80 16.11 -21.40 1.31
CA SER A 80 16.89 -20.38 2.00
C SER A 80 18.30 -20.27 1.40
N GLY A 81 18.47 -19.44 0.38
CA GLY A 81 19.79 -18.87 0.05
C GLY A 81 20.72 -19.64 -0.88
N GLU A 82 20.24 -20.48 -1.79
CA GLU A 82 21.09 -20.98 -2.90
C GLU A 82 20.75 -20.29 -4.22
N ASN A 83 21.63 -19.35 -4.60
CA ASN A 83 21.71 -18.73 -5.91
C ASN A 83 21.89 -19.80 -6.98
N ASN A 84 20.81 -20.23 -7.63
CA ASN A 84 20.90 -20.85 -8.94
C ASN A 84 19.53 -20.88 -9.64
N THR A 85 19.02 -19.73 -10.10
CA THR A 85 17.83 -19.77 -10.95
C THR A 85 17.72 -18.63 -11.97
N PHE A 86 17.19 -19.02 -13.13
CA PHE A 86 17.25 -18.42 -14.47
C PHE A 86 16.25 -17.26 -14.71
N LEU A 87 15.40 -16.90 -13.73
CA LEU A 87 14.41 -15.83 -13.82
C LEU A 87 14.52 -14.90 -12.58
N SER A 88 14.83 -13.62 -12.79
CA SER A 88 14.82 -12.64 -11.70
C SER A 88 13.39 -12.42 -11.19
N VAL A 89 13.26 -12.05 -9.91
CA VAL A 89 11.97 -11.70 -9.29
C VAL A 89 11.23 -10.62 -10.09
N ASP A 90 11.96 -9.68 -10.70
CA ASP A 90 11.38 -8.64 -11.55
C ASP A 90 10.78 -9.20 -12.86
N ARG A 91 11.40 -10.23 -13.45
CA ARG A 91 10.80 -10.90 -14.63
C ARG A 91 9.53 -11.65 -14.25
N LEU A 92 9.49 -12.28 -13.08
CA LEU A 92 8.27 -12.92 -12.59
C LEU A 92 7.14 -11.90 -12.36
N GLU A 93 7.46 -10.74 -11.78
CA GLU A 93 6.49 -9.65 -11.63
C GLU A 93 5.95 -9.22 -12.99
N GLU A 94 6.83 -9.02 -13.98
CA GLU A 94 6.44 -8.67 -15.34
C GLU A 94 5.53 -9.74 -15.95
N ASP A 95 5.90 -11.02 -15.86
CA ASP A 95 5.12 -12.11 -16.43
C ASP A 95 3.73 -12.21 -15.78
N TYR A 96 3.63 -12.18 -14.45
CA TYR A 96 2.33 -12.18 -13.76
C TYR A 96 1.54 -10.89 -14.00
N THR A 97 2.19 -9.75 -14.22
CA THR A 97 1.51 -8.51 -14.66
C THR A 97 0.85 -8.69 -16.03
N HIS A 98 1.51 -9.39 -16.97
CA HIS A 98 0.94 -9.69 -18.28
C HIS A 98 -0.23 -10.69 -18.17
N VAL A 99 -0.11 -11.71 -17.31
CA VAL A 99 -1.20 -12.66 -17.04
C VAL A 99 -2.39 -11.93 -16.42
N LEU A 100 -2.17 -11.04 -15.45
CA LEU A 100 -3.23 -10.22 -14.85
C LEU A 100 -3.96 -9.37 -15.90
N LYS A 101 -3.22 -8.72 -16.82
CA LYS A 101 -3.84 -7.99 -17.95
C LYS A 101 -4.73 -8.88 -18.80
N LEU A 102 -4.29 -10.10 -19.12
CA LEU A 102 -5.06 -11.04 -19.91
C LEU A 102 -6.33 -11.50 -19.16
N ALA A 103 -6.21 -11.74 -17.85
CA ALA A 103 -7.34 -12.13 -16.99
C ALA A 103 -8.39 -11.01 -16.90
N ILE A 104 -7.95 -9.75 -16.76
CA ILE A 104 -8.82 -8.56 -16.81
C ILE A 104 -9.56 -8.48 -18.15
N GLN A 105 -8.86 -8.64 -19.28
CA GLN A 105 -9.46 -8.61 -20.62
C GLN A 105 -10.50 -9.71 -20.85
N LYS A 106 -10.34 -10.85 -20.17
CA LYS A 106 -11.26 -11.98 -20.23
C LYS A 106 -12.37 -11.91 -19.19
N GLU A 107 -12.35 -10.90 -18.31
CA GLU A 107 -13.26 -10.78 -17.17
C GLU A 107 -13.30 -12.06 -16.33
N ASP A 108 -12.13 -12.68 -16.10
CA ASP A 108 -11.99 -13.94 -15.35
C ASP A 108 -11.62 -13.66 -13.89
N PRO A 109 -12.61 -13.60 -12.96
CA PRO A 109 -12.36 -13.23 -11.56
C PRO A 109 -11.47 -14.24 -10.83
N ILE A 110 -11.56 -15.53 -11.17
CA ILE A 110 -10.76 -16.58 -10.55
C ILE A 110 -9.30 -16.40 -10.94
N GLN A 111 -9.03 -16.22 -12.23
CA GLN A 111 -7.67 -16.00 -12.71
C GLN A 111 -7.08 -14.68 -12.20
N ILE A 112 -7.88 -13.61 -12.11
CA ILE A 112 -7.47 -12.33 -11.51
C ILE A 112 -7.01 -12.55 -10.06
N ARG A 113 -7.84 -13.21 -9.24
CA ARG A 113 -7.54 -13.50 -7.83
C ARG A 113 -6.26 -14.30 -7.68
N LEU A 114 -6.11 -15.40 -8.42
CA LEU A 114 -4.91 -16.25 -8.39
C LEU A 114 -3.65 -15.50 -8.83
N CYS A 115 -3.75 -14.64 -9.85
CA CYS A 115 -2.62 -13.81 -10.28
C CYS A 115 -2.23 -12.80 -9.20
N ILE A 116 -3.20 -12.15 -8.55
CA ILE A 116 -2.96 -11.19 -7.49
C ILE A 116 -2.31 -11.87 -6.27
N GLU A 117 -2.77 -13.07 -5.89
CA GLU A 117 -2.13 -13.86 -4.83
C GLU A 117 -0.66 -14.17 -5.15
N LYS A 118 -0.36 -14.60 -6.37
CA LYS A 118 1.01 -14.90 -6.81
C LYS A 118 1.89 -13.64 -6.92
N LEU A 119 1.31 -12.50 -7.29
CA LEU A 119 1.99 -11.21 -7.16
C LEU A 119 2.29 -10.91 -5.69
N GLY A 120 1.39 -11.24 -4.76
CA GLY A 120 1.67 -11.18 -3.32
C GLY A 120 2.91 -11.97 -2.92
N ASP A 121 3.05 -13.20 -3.41
CA ASP A 121 4.23 -14.05 -3.17
C ASP A 121 5.53 -13.41 -3.71
N ILE A 122 5.47 -12.80 -4.90
CA ILE A 122 6.60 -12.08 -5.50
C ILE A 122 7.02 -10.89 -4.62
N TYR A 123 6.06 -10.11 -4.13
CA TYR A 123 6.33 -8.94 -3.28
C TYR A 123 6.80 -9.33 -1.87
N LEU A 124 6.34 -10.47 -1.36
CA LEU A 124 6.87 -11.09 -0.14
C LEU A 124 8.36 -11.44 -0.31
N ILE A 125 8.74 -12.04 -1.44
CA ILE A 125 10.14 -12.39 -1.75
C ILE A 125 11.03 -11.15 -1.85
N LYS A 126 10.53 -10.03 -2.40
CA LYS A 126 11.28 -8.76 -2.47
C LYS A 126 11.66 -8.23 -1.08
N GLY A 127 10.85 -8.49 -0.05
CA GLY A 127 11.25 -8.40 1.35
C GLY A 127 11.56 -7.01 1.93
N THR A 128 11.39 -5.92 1.17
CA THR A 128 11.51 -4.56 1.71
C THR A 128 10.25 -4.21 2.51
N THR A 129 10.32 -3.25 3.45
CA THR A 129 9.14 -2.85 4.25
C THR A 129 7.96 -2.42 3.38
N GLN A 130 8.24 -1.64 2.32
CA GLN A 130 7.22 -1.23 1.34
C GLN A 130 6.63 -2.44 0.60
N THR A 131 7.45 -3.32 0.05
CA THR A 131 6.95 -4.47 -0.72
C THR A 131 6.20 -5.46 0.16
N LEU A 132 6.54 -5.57 1.45
CA LEU A 132 5.80 -6.38 2.41
C LEU A 132 4.40 -5.81 2.71
N LEU A 133 4.25 -4.49 2.86
CA LEU A 133 2.91 -3.86 2.96
C LEU A 133 2.08 -4.09 1.70
N GLN A 134 2.71 -3.99 0.53
CA GLN A 134 2.05 -4.26 -0.75
C GLN A 134 1.64 -5.74 -0.88
N ALA A 135 2.49 -6.67 -0.43
CA ALA A 135 2.14 -8.09 -0.34
C ALA A 135 0.93 -8.32 0.55
N ALA A 136 0.85 -7.68 1.73
CA ALA A 136 -0.33 -7.74 2.58
C ALA A 136 -1.58 -7.26 1.85
N GLY A 137 -1.51 -6.15 1.11
CA GLY A 137 -2.64 -5.68 0.30
C GLY A 137 -3.10 -6.72 -0.73
N LEU A 138 -2.17 -7.30 -1.49
CA LEU A 138 -2.44 -8.32 -2.50
C LEU A 138 -3.09 -9.58 -1.89
N TYR A 139 -2.62 -10.01 -0.72
CA TYR A 139 -3.22 -11.13 0.00
C TYR A 139 -4.60 -10.79 0.57
N ASN A 140 -4.80 -9.58 1.10
CA ASN A 140 -6.12 -9.14 1.57
C ASN A 140 -7.14 -9.07 0.43
N TYR A 141 -6.74 -8.64 -0.77
CA TYR A 141 -7.58 -8.74 -1.97
C TYR A 141 -7.94 -10.20 -2.26
N ALA A 142 -6.95 -11.09 -2.28
CA ALA A 142 -7.16 -12.50 -2.60
C ALA A 142 -8.09 -13.22 -1.61
N LEU A 143 -8.19 -12.74 -0.35
CA LEU A 143 -9.05 -13.35 0.68
C LEU A 143 -10.56 -13.27 0.40
N HIS A 144 -11.05 -12.23 -0.27
CA HIS A 144 -12.50 -11.93 -0.32
C HIS A 144 -13.32 -13.02 -1.02
N ASP A 145 -12.82 -13.57 -2.12
CA ASP A 145 -13.52 -14.57 -2.94
C ASP A 145 -12.85 -15.95 -2.87
N SER A 146 -12.20 -16.26 -1.75
CA SER A 146 -11.49 -17.53 -1.53
C SER A 146 -12.30 -18.56 -0.74
N THR A 147 -12.07 -19.84 -1.01
CA THR A 147 -12.64 -20.95 -0.21
C THR A 147 -12.07 -20.95 1.21
N SER A 148 -12.72 -21.67 2.13
CA SER A 148 -12.22 -21.80 3.51
C SER A 148 -10.80 -22.36 3.60
N GLU A 149 -10.43 -23.33 2.74
CA GLU A 149 -9.05 -23.85 2.71
C GLU A 149 -8.06 -22.80 2.16
N GLU A 150 -8.43 -22.11 1.08
CA GLU A 150 -7.60 -21.05 0.49
C GLU A 150 -7.38 -19.89 1.48
N GLN A 151 -8.43 -19.49 2.21
CA GLN A 151 -8.34 -18.45 3.22
C GLN A 151 -7.35 -18.80 4.33
N ALA A 152 -7.29 -20.07 4.76
CA ALA A 152 -6.32 -20.51 5.76
C ALA A 152 -4.88 -20.33 5.28
N ILE A 153 -4.60 -20.67 4.01
CA ILE A 153 -3.29 -20.50 3.38
C ILE A 153 -2.93 -19.02 3.27
N ILE A 154 -3.86 -18.18 2.79
CA ILE A 154 -3.60 -16.74 2.63
C ILE A 154 -3.39 -16.06 4.00
N LYS A 155 -4.15 -16.45 5.03
CA LYS A 155 -3.93 -15.96 6.42
C LYS A 155 -2.56 -16.36 6.96
N GLU A 156 -2.04 -17.53 6.60
CA GLU A 156 -0.66 -17.90 6.92
C GLU A 156 0.35 -17.00 6.21
N LYS A 157 0.14 -16.69 4.92
CA LYS A 157 0.97 -15.73 4.16
C LYS A 157 0.96 -14.34 4.79
N LEU A 158 -0.21 -13.84 5.22
CA LEU A 158 -0.34 -12.58 5.96
C LEU A 158 0.42 -12.61 7.30
N SER A 159 0.37 -13.73 8.02
CA SER A 159 1.16 -13.91 9.25
C SER A 159 2.66 -13.85 8.96
N LYS A 160 3.12 -14.45 7.86
CA LYS A 160 4.52 -14.36 7.41
C LYS A 160 4.94 -12.92 7.09
N VAL A 161 4.08 -12.14 6.43
CA VAL A 161 4.32 -10.70 6.19
C VAL A 161 4.55 -9.97 7.52
N GLU A 162 3.69 -10.18 8.51
CA GLU A 162 3.81 -9.53 9.82
C GLU A 162 5.11 -9.90 10.54
N ILE A 163 5.48 -11.18 10.53
CA ILE A 163 6.75 -11.66 11.12
C ILE A 163 7.96 -11.00 10.45
N LEU A 164 7.97 -10.93 9.11
CA LEU A 164 9.07 -10.31 8.37
C LEU A 164 9.15 -8.81 8.61
N LEU A 165 8.01 -8.11 8.68
CA LEU A 165 7.95 -6.68 8.99
C LEU A 165 8.41 -6.38 10.41
N SER A 166 7.95 -7.15 11.40
CA SER A 166 8.42 -7.06 12.80
C SER A 166 9.94 -7.21 12.86
N LYS A 167 10.48 -8.25 12.21
CA LYS A 167 11.94 -8.48 12.15
C LYS A 167 12.69 -7.32 11.47
N ALA A 168 12.19 -6.81 10.35
CA ALA A 168 12.78 -5.66 9.66
C ALA A 168 12.78 -4.39 10.54
N CYS A 169 11.77 -4.25 11.39
CA CYS A 169 11.64 -3.18 12.37
C CYS A 169 12.40 -3.42 13.68
N LYS A 170 13.17 -4.52 13.79
CA LYS A 170 13.85 -4.96 15.02
C LYS A 170 12.89 -5.12 16.21
N GLY A 171 11.61 -5.42 15.94
CA GLY A 171 10.62 -5.73 16.96
C GLY A 171 10.89 -7.09 17.62
N GLU A 172 10.22 -7.31 18.75
CA GLU A 172 10.25 -8.58 19.46
C GLU A 172 9.65 -9.71 18.61
N PRO A 173 10.14 -10.96 18.76
CA PRO A 173 9.55 -12.11 18.11
C PRO A 173 8.06 -12.22 18.46
N VAL A 174 7.22 -12.24 17.43
CA VAL A 174 5.76 -12.30 17.61
C VAL A 174 5.30 -13.75 17.49
N ASP A 175 4.48 -14.20 18.44
CA ASP A 175 3.82 -15.50 18.36
C ASP A 175 2.76 -15.50 17.24
N ILE A 176 2.84 -16.48 16.35
CA ILE A 176 1.89 -16.66 15.24
C ILE A 176 0.44 -16.80 15.71
N LEU A 177 0.20 -17.39 16.88
CA LEU A 177 -1.13 -17.50 17.49
C LEU A 177 -1.67 -16.13 17.89
N ILE A 178 -0.80 -15.25 18.41
CA ILE A 178 -1.16 -13.87 18.76
C ILE A 178 -1.49 -13.10 17.49
N ILE A 179 -0.67 -13.20 16.44
CA ILE A 179 -0.91 -12.54 15.13
C ILE A 179 -2.28 -12.94 14.59
N LYS A 180 -2.55 -14.25 14.49
CA LYS A 180 -3.84 -14.76 13.97
C LYS A 180 -5.02 -14.26 14.80
N LYS A 181 -4.89 -14.27 16.13
CA LYS A 181 -5.95 -13.78 17.02
C LYS A 181 -6.19 -12.28 16.85
N GLN A 182 -5.14 -11.48 16.78
CA GLN A 182 -5.26 -10.04 16.54
C GLN A 182 -5.91 -9.74 15.19
N PHE A 183 -5.52 -10.46 14.13
CA PHE A 183 -6.11 -10.31 12.80
C PHE A 183 -7.64 -10.49 12.81
N GLU A 184 -8.13 -11.60 13.39
CA GLU A 184 -9.57 -11.86 13.48
C GLU A 184 -10.29 -10.86 14.39
N ASN A 185 -9.73 -10.60 15.58
CA ASN A 185 -10.33 -9.69 16.56
C ASN A 185 -10.45 -8.26 16.02
N ASN A 186 -9.45 -7.78 15.28
CA ASN A 186 -9.45 -6.43 14.70
C ASN A 186 -10.57 -6.29 13.67
N ARG A 187 -10.74 -7.27 12.78
CA ARG A 187 -11.81 -7.29 11.78
C ARG A 187 -13.19 -7.42 12.42
N GLU A 188 -13.33 -8.32 13.39
CA GLU A 188 -14.58 -8.49 14.14
C GLU A 188 -14.96 -7.21 14.91
N GLY A 189 -13.98 -6.56 15.54
CA GLY A 189 -14.17 -5.30 16.25
C GLY A 189 -14.64 -4.17 15.33
N LEU A 190 -14.01 -4.01 14.17
CA LEU A 190 -14.42 -3.01 13.17
C LEU A 190 -15.85 -3.28 12.66
N LYS A 191 -16.19 -4.55 12.41
CA LYS A 191 -17.53 -4.94 11.99
C LYS A 191 -18.58 -4.61 13.07
N LYS A 192 -18.33 -5.00 14.33
CA LYS A 192 -19.23 -4.69 15.45
C LYS A 192 -19.47 -3.20 15.62
N PHE A 193 -18.40 -2.40 15.54
CA PHE A 193 -18.50 -0.94 15.56
C PHE A 193 -19.49 -0.43 14.50
N ARG A 194 -19.41 -0.93 13.26
CA ARG A 194 -20.31 -0.51 12.19
C ARG A 194 -21.74 -1.00 12.39
N ASP A 195 -21.93 -2.24 12.81
CA ASP A 195 -23.25 -2.79 13.11
C ASP A 195 -23.95 -1.96 14.21
N GLU A 196 -23.20 -1.44 15.18
CA GLU A 196 -23.72 -0.54 16.22
C GLU A 196 -24.10 0.84 15.67
N ILE A 197 -23.24 1.45 14.84
CA ILE A 197 -23.53 2.74 14.22
C ILE A 197 -24.72 2.64 13.25
N GLU A 198 -24.83 1.56 12.48
CA GLU A 198 -25.95 1.34 11.56
C GLU A 198 -27.28 1.29 12.32
N LYS A 199 -27.33 0.58 13.47
CA LYS A 199 -28.51 0.56 14.33
C LYS A 199 -28.87 1.97 14.82
N LYS A 200 -27.87 2.78 15.21
CA LYS A 200 -28.12 4.17 15.64
C LYS A 200 -28.65 5.03 14.50
N ILE A 201 -28.09 4.91 13.30
CA ILE A 201 -28.59 5.62 12.11
C ILE A 201 -30.06 5.24 11.84
N GLN A 202 -30.41 3.96 11.95
CA GLN A 202 -31.80 3.50 11.76
C GLN A 202 -32.76 4.07 12.82
N THR A 203 -32.28 4.40 14.03
CA THR A 203 -33.10 5.03 15.09
C THR A 203 -33.32 6.53 14.92
N LEU A 204 -32.48 7.23 14.14
CA LEU A 204 -32.54 8.69 13.96
C LEU A 204 -33.78 9.16 13.15
N GLY A 205 -34.54 8.25 12.55
CA GLY A 205 -35.67 8.60 11.69
C GLY A 205 -35.23 9.24 10.37
N SER A 206 -36.18 9.75 9.59
CA SER A 206 -35.92 10.31 8.25
C SER A 206 -35.53 11.79 8.24
N ASP A 207 -35.74 12.51 9.34
CA ASP A 207 -35.48 13.95 9.47
C ASP A 207 -34.88 14.27 10.85
N PRO A 208 -33.66 13.78 11.15
CA PRO A 208 -33.01 14.03 12.43
C PRO A 208 -32.60 15.49 12.57
N SER A 209 -32.61 15.99 13.80
CA SER A 209 -32.09 17.32 14.14
C SER A 209 -30.58 17.41 13.95
N SER A 210 -30.07 18.64 13.81
CA SER A 210 -28.62 18.90 13.72
C SER A 210 -27.84 18.39 14.94
N GLU A 211 -28.44 18.46 16.12
CA GLU A 211 -27.87 18.02 17.38
C GLU A 211 -27.68 16.51 17.40
N GLU A 212 -28.70 15.74 17.02
CA GLU A 212 -28.63 14.28 16.97
C GLU A 212 -27.57 13.78 15.96
N VAL A 213 -27.49 14.44 14.80
CA VAL A 213 -26.46 14.15 13.79
C VAL A 213 -25.06 14.44 14.35
N ARG A 214 -24.88 15.58 15.03
CA ARG A 214 -23.61 15.96 15.63
C ARG A 214 -23.18 15.01 16.75
N GLU A 215 -24.12 14.57 17.59
CA GLU A 215 -23.86 13.58 18.63
C GLU A 215 -23.39 12.26 18.03
N LEU A 216 -24.06 11.76 16.98
CA LEU A 216 -23.64 10.54 16.27
C LEU A 216 -22.23 10.67 15.69
N PHE A 217 -21.89 11.79 15.05
CA PHE A 217 -20.54 12.04 14.55
C PHE A 217 -19.49 12.08 15.67
N GLY A 218 -19.84 12.69 16.80
CA GLY A 218 -19.00 12.70 18.01
C GLY A 218 -18.74 11.27 18.52
N GLU A 219 -19.76 10.43 18.59
CA GLU A 219 -19.62 9.02 18.98
C GLU A 219 -18.76 8.22 18.00
N ILE A 220 -18.99 8.35 16.69
CA ILE A 220 -18.17 7.71 15.64
C ILE A 220 -16.70 8.10 15.81
N THR A 221 -16.44 9.39 16.02
CA THR A 221 -15.09 9.92 16.24
C THR A 221 -14.44 9.28 17.47
N GLN A 222 -15.15 9.15 18.59
CA GLN A 222 -14.62 8.51 19.80
C GLN A 222 -14.34 7.02 19.59
N GLN A 223 -15.25 6.30 18.94
CA GLN A 223 -15.06 4.87 18.67
C GLN A 223 -13.84 4.61 17.78
N ILE A 224 -13.60 5.46 16.78
CA ILE A 224 -12.43 5.32 15.92
C ILE A 224 -11.14 5.68 16.65
N LYS A 225 -11.15 6.69 17.55
CA LYS A 225 -10.02 6.95 18.45
C LYS A 225 -9.69 5.72 19.32
N ILE A 226 -10.71 5.00 19.79
CA ILE A 226 -10.55 3.76 20.55
C ILE A 226 -9.96 2.65 19.67
N LEU A 227 -10.48 2.45 18.46
CA LEU A 227 -9.94 1.47 17.51
C LEU A 227 -8.46 1.78 17.20
N PHE A 228 -8.15 3.03 16.87
CA PHE A 228 -6.79 3.47 16.59
C PHE A 228 -5.85 3.22 17.77
N ARG A 229 -6.29 3.53 19.00
CA ARG A 229 -5.54 3.23 20.21
C ARG A 229 -5.30 1.74 20.39
N TYR A 230 -6.31 0.91 20.12
CA TYR A 230 -6.18 -0.54 20.22
C TYR A 230 -5.14 -1.09 19.23
N LEU A 231 -5.18 -0.65 17.97
CA LEU A 231 -4.17 -1.03 16.97
C LEU A 231 -2.76 -0.53 17.37
N THR A 232 -2.67 0.69 17.89
CA THR A 232 -1.42 1.29 18.35
C THR A 232 -0.78 0.50 19.50
N ILE A 233 -1.57 0.02 20.46
CA ILE A 233 -1.08 -0.84 21.55
C ILE A 233 -0.47 -2.13 20.99
N GLN A 234 -1.12 -2.78 20.03
CA GLN A 234 -0.57 -4.00 19.41
C GLN A 234 0.78 -3.75 18.73
N VAL A 235 0.98 -2.57 18.15
CA VAL A 235 2.26 -2.19 17.54
C VAL A 235 3.33 -1.94 18.60
N PHE A 236 3.00 -1.27 19.72
CA PHE A 236 3.94 -1.07 20.82
C PHE A 236 4.30 -2.37 21.53
N ASP A 237 3.36 -3.30 21.70
CA ASP A 237 3.64 -4.63 22.24
C ASP A 237 4.66 -5.39 21.37
N ASN A 238 4.71 -5.08 20.07
CA ASN A 238 5.70 -5.64 19.16
C ASN A 238 7.04 -4.88 19.15
N LEU A 239 7.03 -3.54 19.10
CA LEU A 239 8.25 -2.73 19.00
C LEU A 239 8.96 -2.47 20.32
N GLY A 240 8.27 -2.69 21.44
CA GLY A 240 8.71 -2.21 22.75
C GLY A 240 8.37 -0.73 22.96
N PRO A 241 8.80 -0.16 24.11
CA PRO A 241 8.45 1.21 24.48
C PRO A 241 9.10 2.25 23.54
N PRO A 242 8.47 3.42 23.36
CA PRO A 242 9.02 4.50 22.56
C PRO A 242 10.30 5.07 23.20
N PRO A 243 11.30 5.46 22.40
CA PRO A 243 12.60 5.94 22.90
C PRO A 243 12.55 7.40 23.39
N CYS A 244 11.47 8.14 23.09
CA CYS A 244 11.25 9.50 23.55
C CYS A 244 9.76 9.79 23.76
N GLU A 245 9.47 10.91 24.41
CA GLU A 245 8.11 11.45 24.46
C GLU A 245 7.60 11.75 23.04
N TYR A 246 6.33 11.44 22.81
CA TYR A 246 5.68 11.61 21.51
C TYR A 246 4.23 12.02 21.67
N ALA A 247 3.62 12.57 20.63
CA ALA A 247 2.18 12.75 20.54
C ALA A 247 1.69 12.48 19.13
N MET A 248 0.58 11.76 19.00
CA MET A 248 -0.07 11.54 17.72
C MET A 248 -1.19 12.56 17.54
N LEU A 249 -1.23 13.17 16.35
CA LEU A 249 -2.24 14.13 15.96
C LEU A 249 -3.09 13.52 14.85
N GLY A 250 -4.40 13.60 14.97
CA GLY A 250 -5.33 13.28 13.90
C GLY A 250 -5.67 14.54 13.10
N PHE A 251 -5.82 14.40 11.79
CA PHE A 251 -6.15 15.48 10.86
C PHE A 251 -7.49 15.22 10.14
N GLY A 252 -7.87 16.11 9.22
CA GLY A 252 -9.01 15.89 8.33
C GLY A 252 -10.36 15.75 9.05
N SER A 253 -11.19 14.82 8.56
CA SER A 253 -12.54 14.57 9.09
C SER A 253 -12.53 14.17 10.57
N LEU A 254 -11.49 13.46 11.01
CA LEU A 254 -11.29 13.12 12.41
C LEU A 254 -11.11 14.37 13.29
N ALA A 255 -10.33 15.35 12.81
CA ALA A 255 -10.07 16.58 13.55
C ALA A 255 -11.28 17.52 13.60
N ARG A 256 -12.14 17.47 12.57
CA ARG A 256 -13.37 18.27 12.47
C ARG A 256 -14.59 17.61 13.11
N GLU A 257 -14.45 16.39 13.64
CA GLU A 257 -15.58 15.57 14.13
C GLU A 257 -16.66 15.34 13.05
N GLU A 258 -16.22 15.12 11.81
CA GLU A 258 -17.09 14.87 10.63
C GLU A 258 -16.89 13.47 10.06
N MET A 259 -16.24 12.59 10.83
CA MET A 259 -15.80 11.30 10.35
C MET A 259 -16.97 10.30 10.28
N THR A 260 -17.04 9.55 9.18
CA THR A 260 -17.99 8.44 9.01
C THR A 260 -17.31 7.11 9.36
N PRO A 261 -18.07 6.01 9.54
CA PRO A 261 -17.50 4.68 9.82
C PRO A 261 -16.61 4.11 8.71
N TYR A 262 -16.52 4.79 7.56
CA TYR A 262 -15.80 4.39 6.35
C TYR A 262 -14.77 5.45 5.91
N SER A 263 -14.55 6.47 6.72
CA SER A 263 -13.59 7.53 6.38
C SER A 263 -12.15 7.02 6.46
N ASP A 264 -11.30 7.58 5.61
CA ASP A 264 -9.86 7.43 5.72
C ASP A 264 -9.36 8.13 6.99
N LEU A 265 -8.23 7.64 7.51
CA LEU A 265 -7.56 8.20 8.66
C LEU A 265 -6.30 8.97 8.22
N GLU A 266 -6.19 10.21 8.67
CA GLU A 266 -5.04 11.09 8.47
C GLU A 266 -4.41 11.37 9.83
N PHE A 267 -3.09 11.18 9.97
CA PHE A 267 -2.42 11.41 11.25
C PHE A 267 -0.92 11.73 11.09
N GLY A 268 -0.36 12.35 12.12
CA GLY A 268 1.06 12.69 12.24
C GLY A 268 1.58 12.40 13.64
N ILE A 269 2.91 12.37 13.77
CA ILE A 269 3.61 12.07 15.02
C ILE A 269 4.53 13.24 15.37
N LEU A 270 4.25 13.86 16.50
CA LEU A 270 5.16 14.75 17.18
C LEU A 270 6.16 13.94 18.00
N ILE A 271 7.45 14.21 17.85
CA ILE A 271 8.52 13.64 18.66
C ILE A 271 9.20 14.75 19.45
N GLN A 272 9.58 14.47 20.69
CA GLN A 272 10.29 15.45 21.53
C GLN A 272 11.64 15.86 20.92
N GLU A 273 12.39 14.88 20.42
CA GLU A 273 13.71 15.11 19.84
C GLU A 273 13.88 14.31 18.54
N ASP A 274 14.40 14.98 17.52
CA ASP A 274 14.62 14.43 16.19
C ASP A 274 16.02 13.82 16.06
N THR A 275 16.22 12.67 16.71
CA THR A 275 17.40 11.84 16.55
C THR A 275 17.16 10.76 15.49
N GLY A 276 18.23 10.22 14.90
CA GLY A 276 18.11 9.11 13.93
C GLY A 276 17.42 7.87 14.51
N GLU A 277 17.65 7.59 15.79
CA GLU A 277 17.03 6.47 16.51
C GLU A 277 15.52 6.70 16.72
N ASN A 278 15.13 7.87 17.24
CA ASN A 278 13.72 8.20 17.45
C ASN A 278 12.95 8.18 16.13
N ARG A 279 13.53 8.78 15.09
CA ARG A 279 12.90 8.83 13.76
C ARG A 279 12.70 7.43 13.18
N GLU A 280 13.72 6.56 13.22
CA GLU A 280 13.54 5.20 12.72
C GLU A 280 12.58 4.36 13.56
N TYR A 281 12.55 4.55 14.87
CA TYR A 281 11.54 3.91 15.71
C TYR A 281 10.11 4.28 15.25
N PHE A 282 9.81 5.56 15.05
CA PHE A 282 8.46 5.99 14.65
C PHE A 282 8.13 5.67 13.18
N LYS A 283 9.12 5.51 12.30
CA LYS A 283 8.91 4.95 10.95
C LYS A 283 8.59 3.46 10.99
N CYS A 284 9.26 2.71 11.86
CA CYS A 284 8.93 1.30 12.11
C CYS A 284 7.53 1.17 12.69
N PHE A 285 7.18 2.01 13.68
CA PHE A 285 5.83 2.10 14.23
C PHE A 285 4.79 2.35 13.15
N THR A 286 5.03 3.34 12.29
CA THR A 286 4.10 3.70 11.21
C THR A 286 3.94 2.55 10.22
N THR A 287 5.04 1.86 9.86
CA THR A 287 5.01 0.69 8.96
C THR A 287 4.13 -0.43 9.53
N LEU A 288 4.32 -0.78 10.80
CA LEU A 288 3.55 -1.85 11.43
C LEU A 288 2.09 -1.46 11.65
N LEU A 289 1.82 -0.19 11.97
CA LEU A 289 0.45 0.31 12.06
C LEU A 289 -0.26 0.28 10.70
N HIS A 290 0.44 0.66 9.61
CA HIS A 290 -0.07 0.50 8.24
C HIS A 290 -0.43 -0.96 7.95
N LEU A 291 0.41 -1.92 8.35
CA LEU A 291 0.10 -3.33 8.20
C LEU A 291 -1.21 -3.70 8.94
N LYS A 292 -1.38 -3.24 10.19
CA LYS A 292 -2.60 -3.52 10.96
C LYS A 292 -3.85 -2.99 10.28
N VAL A 293 -3.77 -1.79 9.69
CA VAL A 293 -4.88 -1.18 8.94
C VAL A 293 -5.15 -1.91 7.62
N ILE A 294 -4.12 -2.24 6.83
CA ILE A 294 -4.26 -3.04 5.60
C ILE A 294 -4.94 -4.39 5.90
N ASN A 295 -4.57 -5.01 7.02
CA ASN A 295 -5.12 -6.29 7.46
C ASN A 295 -6.59 -6.24 7.92
N LEU A 296 -7.19 -5.06 8.08
CA LEU A 296 -8.64 -4.93 8.22
C LEU A 296 -9.37 -5.34 6.93
N GLY A 297 -8.67 -5.35 5.79
CA GLY A 297 -9.17 -5.86 4.52
C GLY A 297 -9.94 -4.83 3.68
N GLU A 298 -9.77 -3.54 3.97
CA GLU A 298 -10.55 -2.43 3.37
C GLU A 298 -9.68 -1.42 2.60
N THR A 299 -8.37 -1.66 2.55
CA THR A 299 -7.43 -0.85 1.77
C THR A 299 -7.37 -1.39 0.35
N ILE A 300 -7.95 -0.66 -0.61
CA ILE A 300 -7.95 -1.03 -2.03
C ILE A 300 -6.52 -1.06 -2.60
N LEU A 301 -6.25 -1.96 -3.55
CA LEU A 301 -4.90 -2.11 -4.12
C LEU A 301 -4.31 -0.83 -4.74
N PRO A 302 -5.09 0.03 -5.43
CA PRO A 302 -4.55 1.28 -5.96
C PRO A 302 -3.98 2.22 -4.88
N ALA A 303 -4.47 2.16 -3.63
CA ALA A 303 -3.99 3.03 -2.55
C ALA A 303 -2.56 2.70 -2.08
N LEU A 304 -2.02 1.54 -2.47
CA LEU A 304 -0.72 1.02 -2.01
C LEU A 304 0.43 1.27 -3.01
N ASP A 305 0.19 2.05 -4.07
CA ASP A 305 1.13 2.35 -5.17
C ASP A 305 1.90 1.11 -5.67
N ILE A 306 1.17 0.04 -5.99
CA ILE A 306 1.77 -1.23 -6.43
C ILE A 306 2.10 -1.15 -7.94
N PRO A 307 3.38 -1.21 -8.36
CA PRO A 307 3.76 -1.06 -9.77
C PRO A 307 3.04 -2.00 -10.73
N CYS A 308 2.93 -3.30 -10.41
CA CYS A 308 2.26 -4.28 -11.27
C CYS A 308 0.76 -3.99 -11.45
N ILE A 309 0.07 -3.59 -10.39
CA ILE A 309 -1.37 -3.24 -10.39
C ILE A 309 -1.61 -2.01 -11.27
N ARG A 310 -0.81 -0.96 -11.10
CA ARG A 310 -0.87 0.26 -11.93
C ARG A 310 -0.57 -0.05 -13.39
N LYS A 311 0.49 -0.83 -13.67
CA LYS A 311 0.84 -1.26 -15.04
C LYS A 311 -0.26 -2.08 -15.69
N ALA A 312 -0.98 -2.89 -14.91
CA ALA A 312 -2.12 -3.69 -15.36
C ALA A 312 -3.38 -2.85 -15.62
N ASN A 313 -3.42 -1.59 -15.17
CA ASN A 313 -4.62 -0.77 -15.15
C ASN A 313 -5.79 -1.49 -14.45
N PHE A 314 -5.47 -2.18 -13.35
CA PHE A 314 -6.44 -2.97 -12.61
C PHE A 314 -7.36 -2.08 -11.76
N PHE A 315 -8.67 -2.27 -11.91
CA PHE A 315 -9.67 -1.64 -11.08
C PHE A 315 -10.11 -2.60 -9.98
N ASP A 316 -9.82 -2.24 -8.72
CA ASP A 316 -10.22 -3.02 -7.56
C ASP A 316 -11.69 -2.76 -7.22
N SER A 317 -12.55 -3.68 -7.66
CA SER A 317 -13.99 -3.68 -7.38
C SER A 317 -14.40 -4.66 -6.28
N VAL A 318 -13.45 -5.42 -5.72
CA VAL A 318 -13.72 -6.51 -4.77
C VAL A 318 -13.49 -6.03 -3.34
N THR A 319 -12.40 -5.31 -3.10
CA THR A 319 -12.07 -4.82 -1.77
C THR A 319 -13.08 -3.75 -1.33
N PRO A 320 -13.76 -3.91 -0.18
CA PRO A 320 -14.66 -2.88 0.33
C PRO A 320 -13.86 -1.61 0.65
N ARG A 321 -14.37 -0.45 0.26
CA ARG A 321 -13.76 0.83 0.61
C ARG A 321 -14.24 1.25 1.98
N GLY A 322 -13.31 1.35 2.93
CA GLY A 322 -13.64 1.67 4.31
C GLY A 322 -12.44 2.24 5.05
N PHE A 323 -12.18 1.72 6.24
CA PHE A 323 -11.15 2.24 7.15
C PHE A 323 -9.75 1.95 6.59
N ALA A 324 -9.14 2.96 5.99
CA ALA A 324 -7.79 2.92 5.43
C ALA A 324 -7.02 4.18 5.82
N PHE A 325 -5.71 4.16 5.60
CA PHE A 325 -4.93 5.40 5.61
C PHE A 325 -5.05 6.11 4.26
N ASP A 326 -4.92 7.43 4.27
CA ASP A 326 -4.89 8.25 3.05
C ASP A 326 -3.85 7.70 2.06
N GLY A 327 -4.30 7.37 0.85
CA GLY A 327 -3.58 6.50 -0.07
C GLY A 327 -2.35 7.14 -0.72
N GLU A 328 -1.33 6.32 -1.00
CA GLU A 328 -0.08 6.73 -1.67
C GLU A 328 -0.16 6.66 -3.21
N GLY A 329 -1.25 6.10 -3.74
CA GLY A 329 -1.36 5.69 -5.14
C GLY A 329 -1.36 6.79 -6.20
N VAL A 330 -1.51 8.05 -5.82
CA VAL A 330 -1.57 9.17 -6.79
C VAL A 330 -0.47 10.17 -6.47
N GLN A 331 0.54 10.23 -7.34
CA GLN A 331 1.65 11.18 -7.20
C GLN A 331 1.12 12.62 -7.05
N GLY A 332 1.43 13.26 -5.93
CA GLY A 332 1.02 14.64 -5.62
C GLY A 332 -0.43 14.79 -5.11
N LYS A 333 -1.12 13.68 -4.76
CA LYS A 333 -2.42 13.72 -4.06
C LYS A 333 -2.43 12.68 -2.92
N GLY A 334 -2.83 13.11 -1.74
CA GLY A 334 -2.92 12.25 -0.55
C GLY A 334 -1.61 12.18 0.25
N CYS A 335 -1.47 11.14 1.05
CA CYS A 335 -0.35 10.86 1.96
C CYS A 335 -0.24 11.72 3.23
N LYS A 336 -1.35 12.10 3.90
CA LYS A 336 -1.25 12.67 5.27
C LYS A 336 -1.12 11.59 6.34
N THR A 337 -0.14 10.74 6.11
CA THR A 337 0.36 9.76 7.06
C THR A 337 1.72 10.23 7.56
N PRO A 338 2.28 9.62 8.62
CA PRO A 338 3.58 10.01 9.15
C PRO A 338 4.71 10.01 8.10
N PHE A 339 4.65 9.17 7.06
CA PHE A 339 5.63 9.15 5.97
C PHE A 339 5.57 10.39 5.05
N GLY A 340 4.47 11.15 5.10
CA GLY A 340 4.19 12.19 4.13
C GLY A 340 4.20 11.66 2.69
N ASN A 341 4.53 12.51 1.73
CA ASN A 341 4.57 12.11 0.31
C ASN A 341 5.92 11.52 -0.15
N ARG A 342 6.83 11.22 0.79
CA ARG A 342 8.17 10.65 0.55
C ARG A 342 9.09 11.51 -0.34
N GLN A 343 8.71 12.76 -0.62
CA GLN A 343 9.43 13.65 -1.54
C GLN A 343 9.70 15.01 -0.93
N THR A 344 8.64 15.69 -0.48
CA THR A 344 8.71 17.10 -0.05
C THR A 344 8.48 17.27 1.44
N PHE A 345 7.70 16.39 2.10
CA PHE A 345 7.45 16.47 3.55
C PHE A 345 7.31 15.08 4.19
N GLU A 346 7.50 15.05 5.51
CA GLU A 346 7.26 13.92 6.43
C GLU A 346 6.54 14.47 7.67
N LEU A 347 5.61 13.70 8.23
CA LEU A 347 4.80 14.07 9.41
C LEU A 347 5.25 13.38 10.70
N ILE A 348 6.48 12.87 10.74
CA ILE A 348 7.23 12.56 11.96
C ILE A 348 8.17 13.73 12.23
N GLN A 349 7.81 14.64 13.14
CA GLN A 349 8.54 15.90 13.34
C GLN A 349 8.50 16.39 14.79
N THR A 350 9.39 17.30 15.15
CA THR A 350 9.22 18.10 16.38
C THR A 350 8.06 19.10 16.22
N PRO A 351 7.45 19.57 17.32
CA PRO A 351 6.39 20.58 17.28
C PRO A 351 6.75 21.81 16.42
N GLU A 352 7.96 22.34 16.57
CA GLU A 352 8.42 23.52 15.84
C GLU A 352 8.56 23.24 14.34
N LYS A 353 9.19 22.10 13.97
CA LYS A 353 9.39 21.74 12.56
C LYS A 353 8.07 21.46 11.86
N MET A 354 7.16 20.70 12.51
CA MET A 354 5.84 20.44 11.92
C MET A 354 5.07 21.75 11.70
N ALA A 355 5.14 22.68 12.66
CA ALA A 355 4.46 23.97 12.54
C ALA A 355 5.03 24.86 11.42
N GLN A 356 6.25 24.64 10.93
CA GLN A 356 6.81 25.41 9.80
C GLN A 356 6.08 25.14 8.48
N TYR A 357 5.42 23.97 8.36
CA TYR A 357 4.68 23.60 7.16
C TYR A 357 3.47 24.51 6.86
N VAL A 358 3.01 25.33 7.81
CA VAL A 358 1.94 26.32 7.52
C VAL A 358 2.47 27.64 6.93
N GLY A 359 3.79 27.78 6.83
CA GLY A 359 4.47 29.01 6.44
C GLY A 359 5.39 28.86 5.23
N LYS A 360 6.57 29.48 5.34
CA LYS A 360 7.65 29.36 4.35
C LYS A 360 8.67 28.33 4.82
N ASP A 361 9.24 27.60 3.87
CA ASP A 361 10.41 26.76 4.11
C ASP A 361 11.67 27.60 4.38
N GLU A 362 12.78 26.91 4.66
CA GLU A 362 14.09 27.54 4.90
C GLU A 362 14.61 28.36 3.71
N LYS A 363 14.12 28.09 2.49
CA LYS A 363 14.46 28.82 1.26
C LYS A 363 13.51 29.99 1.00
N GLY A 364 12.56 30.26 1.90
CA GLY A 364 11.60 31.35 1.78
C GLY A 364 10.43 31.08 0.82
N LYS A 365 10.26 29.83 0.35
CA LYS A 365 9.15 29.40 -0.51
C LYS A 365 7.97 28.94 0.35
N TRP A 366 6.75 29.30 -0.05
CA TRP A 366 5.55 28.89 0.68
C TRP A 366 5.26 27.40 0.54
N TRP A 367 4.80 26.78 1.63
CA TRP A 367 4.40 25.37 1.62
C TRP A 367 3.15 25.10 0.81
N HIS A 368 2.15 25.99 0.82
CA HIS A 368 0.94 25.83 -0.01
C HIS A 368 1.23 25.84 -1.53
N GLU A 369 2.36 26.39 -1.97
CA GLU A 369 2.78 26.31 -3.38
C GLU A 369 3.37 24.94 -3.74
N LYS A 370 3.86 24.18 -2.75
CA LYS A 370 4.39 22.83 -2.93
C LYS A 370 3.31 21.78 -2.70
N GLU A 371 2.57 21.96 -1.61
CA GLU A 371 1.54 21.05 -1.10
C GLU A 371 0.29 21.89 -0.75
N PRO A 372 -0.63 22.13 -1.70
CA PRO A 372 -1.73 23.09 -1.53
C PRO A 372 -2.63 22.88 -0.32
N HIS A 373 -2.83 21.63 0.11
CA HIS A 373 -3.75 21.29 1.21
C HIS A 373 -3.07 21.10 2.56
N LEU A 374 -1.75 20.84 2.57
CA LEU A 374 -1.00 20.50 3.77
C LEU A 374 -1.09 21.58 4.87
N PRO A 375 -0.91 22.90 4.59
CA PRO A 375 -1.06 23.92 5.62
C PRO A 375 -2.43 23.91 6.30
N MET A 376 -3.51 23.74 5.54
CA MET A 376 -4.88 23.80 6.06
C MET A 376 -5.20 22.61 6.96
N GLU A 377 -4.68 21.44 6.61
CA GLU A 377 -4.85 20.21 7.38
C GLU A 377 -4.09 20.28 8.70
N LEU A 378 -2.84 20.78 8.67
CA LEU A 378 -2.02 20.92 9.86
C LEU A 378 -2.54 21.97 10.85
N LEU A 379 -3.33 22.93 10.38
CA LEU A 379 -4.05 23.88 11.24
C LEU A 379 -5.25 23.26 11.97
N THR A 380 -5.82 22.19 11.41
CA THR A 380 -7.02 21.54 11.92
C THR A 380 -6.67 20.15 12.43
N PHE A 381 -6.35 20.06 13.71
CA PHE A 381 -5.88 18.82 14.33
C PHE A 381 -6.60 18.51 15.64
N THR A 382 -6.70 17.22 15.96
CA THR A 382 -7.15 16.71 17.26
C THR A 382 -6.07 15.84 17.89
N HIS A 383 -5.97 15.85 19.22
CA HIS A 383 -5.06 14.94 19.90
C HIS A 383 -5.60 13.51 19.79
N LEU A 384 -4.74 12.58 19.39
CA LEU A 384 -5.05 11.15 19.36
C LEU A 384 -4.49 10.45 20.59
N LEU A 385 -3.17 10.46 20.75
CA LEU A 385 -2.44 9.68 21.76
C LEU A 385 -1.14 10.38 22.18
N GLY A 386 -0.57 9.94 23.31
CA GLY A 386 0.73 10.37 23.79
C GLY A 386 0.69 11.63 24.66
N ASN A 387 1.78 12.39 24.64
CA ASN A 387 2.04 13.49 25.55
C ASN A 387 1.29 14.77 25.14
N LEU A 388 0.35 15.20 25.99
CA LEU A 388 -0.42 16.42 25.78
C LEU A 388 0.44 17.70 25.78
N ALA A 389 1.61 17.70 26.42
CA ALA A 389 2.53 18.85 26.41
C ALA A 389 3.05 19.12 25.00
N LEU A 390 3.50 18.09 24.27
CA LEU A 390 3.96 18.24 22.87
C LEU A 390 2.83 18.75 21.96
N THR A 391 1.59 18.31 22.20
CA THR A 391 0.42 18.83 21.46
C THR A 391 0.16 20.31 21.75
N LYS A 392 0.37 20.75 23.00
CA LYS A 392 0.27 22.17 23.38
C LYS A 392 1.40 22.99 22.77
N GLU A 393 2.63 22.49 22.80
CA GLU A 393 3.80 23.12 22.16
C GLU A 393 3.55 23.33 20.67
N TYR A 394 3.04 22.32 19.97
CA TYR A 394 2.69 22.43 18.56
C TYR A 394 1.63 23.52 18.30
N ARG A 395 0.60 23.59 19.14
CA ARG A 395 -0.42 24.64 19.07
C ARG A 395 0.18 26.04 19.23
N GLU A 396 1.09 26.22 20.18
CA GLU A 396 1.75 27.51 20.40
C GLU A 396 2.73 27.87 19.27
N ALA A 397 3.46 26.89 18.73
CA ALA A 397 4.31 27.07 17.56
C ALA A 397 3.50 27.51 16.32
N LEU A 398 2.33 26.88 16.07
CA LEU A 398 1.41 27.29 15.01
C LEU A 398 0.93 28.74 15.19
N LYS A 399 0.46 29.11 16.39
CA LYS A 399 0.03 30.48 16.69
C LYS A 399 1.13 31.50 16.39
N LYS A 400 2.36 31.21 16.81
CA LYS A 400 3.52 32.07 16.55
C LYS A 400 3.77 32.26 15.05
N ASN A 401 3.71 31.17 14.28
CA ASN A 401 3.90 31.23 12.82
C ASN A 401 2.78 32.01 12.14
N LEU A 402 1.52 31.81 12.53
CA LEU A 402 0.37 32.54 12.00
C LEU A 402 0.45 34.05 12.31
N ILE A 403 0.80 34.43 13.54
CA ILE A 403 0.99 35.84 13.92
C ILE A 403 2.09 36.49 13.09
N PHE A 404 3.21 35.79 12.86
CA PHE A 404 4.30 36.28 12.03
C PHE A 404 3.86 36.51 10.57
N ILE A 405 3.11 35.56 10.00
CA ILE A 405 2.54 35.66 8.65
C ILE A 405 1.58 36.85 8.56
N ALA A 406 0.64 36.97 9.52
CA ALA A 406 -0.34 38.04 9.56
C ALA A 406 0.32 39.43 9.66
N LYS A 407 1.30 39.61 10.55
CA LYS A 407 2.04 40.88 10.69
C LYS A 407 2.75 41.30 9.40
N LYS A 408 3.35 40.35 8.67
CA LYS A 408 3.94 40.65 7.37
C LYS A 408 2.89 41.09 6.36
N ALA A 409 1.76 40.38 6.27
CA ALA A 409 0.67 40.75 5.36
C ALA A 409 0.14 42.17 5.66
N SER A 410 -0.01 42.54 6.92
CA SER A 410 -0.43 43.90 7.32
C SER A 410 0.60 44.99 6.98
N LEU A 411 1.91 44.69 7.03
CA LEU A 411 2.93 45.65 6.59
C LEU A 411 2.86 45.91 5.08
N PHE A 412 2.65 44.87 4.27
CA PHE A 412 2.53 45.00 2.82
C PHE A 412 1.23 45.66 2.35
N ALA A 413 0.16 45.57 3.15
CA ALA A 413 -1.12 46.22 2.84
C ALA A 413 -1.12 47.73 3.15
N ASN A 414 -0.17 48.22 3.95
CA ASN A 414 -0.04 49.63 4.36
C ASN A 414 1.06 50.38 3.59
N THR A 415 1.63 49.76 2.56
CA THR A 415 2.56 50.34 1.57
C THR A 415 1.93 50.26 0.21
#